data_AF-A0A1I1T755-F1
#
_entry.id   AF-A0A1I1T755-F1
#
_cell.length_a   1.000
_cell.length_b   1.000
_cell.length_c   1.000
_cell.angle_alpha   90.00
_cell.angle_beta   90.00
_cell.angle_gamma   90.00
#
_symmetry.space_group_name_H-M   'P 1'
#
loop_
_entity.id
_entity.type
_entity.pdbx_description
1 polymer ?
#
loop_
_entity_poly.entity_id
_entity_poly.type
_entity_poly.pdbx_seq_one_letter_code
_entity_poly.pdbx_strand_id
1 'polypeptide(L)'
;MSSETPKEAESPAAFDLAPASDEERLAKLEKANRFNRILIFALAMLLFIILSSLATSAVVKMLADEPPPFDPEAFAALQHRAEQLETELNTLKEDQKRQDALLKLAATPPPPPPAAAAPAAPPSQDIAALKLMGRTLLGQEQSYQQSLAALKNGMRDLADMVPGSRSWLDDYNQEIDKAVNASQQRVKAIQQWGSKLPQE
;
A
#
# COMPACT_ATOMS: atom_id res chain seq x y z
N MET A 1 38.39 -90.28 -10.05
CA MET A 1 37.57 -91.28 -9.35
C MET A 1 36.75 -90.52 -8.32
N SER A 2 35.45 -90.40 -8.53
CA SER A 2 34.52 -89.72 -7.64
C SER A 2 33.62 -90.78 -7.00
N SER A 3 33.59 -90.82 -5.68
CA SER A 3 32.84 -91.80 -4.90
C SER A 3 31.45 -91.28 -4.52
N GLU A 4 30.47 -92.11 -4.86
CA GLU A 4 29.19 -92.43 -4.20
C GLU A 4 28.65 -91.56 -3.04
N THR A 5 27.42 -91.07 -3.24
CA THR A 5 26.30 -90.89 -2.28
C THR A 5 25.82 -92.25 -1.69
N PRO A 6 25.00 -92.40 -0.60
CA PRO A 6 23.78 -91.61 -0.30
C PRO A 6 23.14 -91.62 1.15
N LYS A 7 22.00 -90.89 1.28
CA LYS A 7 20.83 -91.01 2.23
C LYS A 7 21.04 -90.61 3.71
N GLU A 8 20.13 -89.88 4.39
CA GLU A 8 18.74 -90.25 4.66
C GLU A 8 17.89 -89.08 5.23
N ALA A 9 16.62 -89.06 4.80
CA ALA A 9 15.36 -88.70 5.49
C ALA A 9 15.04 -87.31 6.12
N GLU A 10 13.73 -87.04 6.05
CA GLU A 10 12.87 -86.17 6.86
C GLU A 10 12.64 -84.70 6.47
N SER A 11 11.52 -84.50 5.78
CA SER A 11 10.52 -83.48 6.15
C SER A 11 9.45 -84.24 6.94
N PRO A 12 8.89 -83.76 8.07
CA PRO A 12 8.00 -82.58 8.06
C PRO A 12 7.90 -81.78 9.39
N ALA A 13 7.88 -80.45 9.36
CA ALA A 13 7.19 -79.66 10.38
C ALA A 13 6.89 -78.25 9.88
N ALA A 14 5.61 -78.01 9.61
CA ALA A 14 5.06 -76.70 9.34
C ALA A 14 5.23 -75.77 10.54
N PHE A 15 5.88 -74.63 10.32
CA PHE A 15 5.52 -73.37 10.97
C PHE A 15 5.52 -72.29 9.89
N ASP A 16 4.35 -72.19 9.25
CA ASP A 16 3.67 -70.94 8.88
C ASP A 16 4.55 -69.69 8.75
N LEU A 17 5.11 -69.48 7.55
CA LEU A 17 5.59 -68.18 7.08
C LEU A 17 5.22 -68.08 5.60
N ALA A 18 3.96 -67.75 5.34
CA ALA A 18 3.53 -67.37 4.00
C ALA A 18 4.53 -66.34 3.42
N PRO A 19 5.12 -66.57 2.23
CA PRO A 19 5.93 -65.54 1.59
C PRO A 19 4.99 -64.37 1.29
N ALA A 20 5.35 -63.17 1.77
CA ALA A 20 4.59 -61.94 1.55
C ALA A 20 4.08 -61.89 0.11
N SER A 21 2.76 -61.95 -0.07
CA SER A 21 2.12 -62.14 -1.38
C SER A 21 2.58 -61.07 -2.36
N ASP A 22 2.71 -61.42 -3.65
CA ASP A 22 3.25 -60.52 -4.67
C ASP A 22 2.50 -59.18 -4.76
N GLU A 23 1.24 -59.15 -4.34
CA GLU A 23 0.43 -57.94 -4.19
C GLU A 23 0.97 -56.97 -3.13
N GLU A 24 1.43 -57.48 -1.98
CA GLU A 24 2.07 -56.64 -0.95
C GLU A 24 3.42 -56.08 -1.41
N ARG A 25 4.15 -56.83 -2.25
CA ARG A 25 5.42 -56.38 -2.83
C ARG A 25 5.20 -55.27 -3.86
N LEU A 26 4.18 -55.42 -4.70
CA LEU A 26 3.78 -54.39 -5.67
C LEU A 26 3.30 -53.10 -4.97
N ALA A 27 2.47 -53.22 -3.93
CA ALA A 27 2.01 -52.06 -3.16
C ALA A 27 3.17 -51.32 -2.47
N LYS A 28 4.16 -52.04 -1.93
CA LYS A 28 5.38 -51.45 -1.35
C LYS A 28 6.22 -50.73 -2.40
N LEU A 29 6.38 -51.31 -3.61
CA LEU A 29 7.13 -50.69 -4.70
C LEU A 29 6.42 -49.45 -5.26
N GLU A 30 5.09 -49.47 -5.40
CA GLU A 30 4.32 -48.32 -5.86
C GLU A 30 4.36 -47.17 -4.83
N LYS A 31 4.26 -47.48 -3.54
CA LYS A 31 4.41 -46.49 -2.46
C LYS A 31 5.82 -45.92 -2.42
N ALA A 32 6.86 -46.75 -2.56
CA ALA A 32 8.26 -46.31 -2.62
C ALA A 32 8.54 -45.43 -3.84
N ASN A 33 7.98 -45.76 -5.01
CA ASN A 33 8.13 -44.97 -6.22
C ASN A 33 7.43 -43.60 -6.10
N ARG A 34 6.22 -43.56 -5.52
CA ARG A 34 5.52 -42.31 -5.21
C ARG A 34 6.29 -41.45 -4.20
N PHE A 35 6.84 -42.05 -3.14
CA PHE A 35 7.66 -41.33 -2.16
C PHE A 35 8.95 -40.77 -2.78
N ASN A 36 9.65 -41.54 -3.62
CA ASN A 36 10.85 -41.07 -4.31
C ASN A 36 10.56 -39.85 -5.19
N ARG A 37 9.44 -39.89 -5.92
CA ARG A 37 9.01 -38.77 -6.76
C ARG A 37 8.69 -37.51 -5.95
N ILE A 38 8.04 -37.65 -4.81
CA ILE A 38 7.76 -36.53 -3.89
C ILE A 38 9.05 -35.96 -3.30
N LEU A 39 10.00 -36.81 -2.89
CA LEU A 39 11.29 -36.37 -2.37
C LEU A 39 12.10 -35.60 -3.41
N ILE A 40 12.09 -36.03 -4.68
CA ILE A 40 12.73 -35.31 -5.78
C ILE A 40 12.09 -33.93 -5.99
N PHE A 41 10.77 -33.82 -5.96
CA PHE A 41 10.09 -32.53 -6.08
C PHE A 41 10.35 -31.60 -4.89
N ALA A 42 10.40 -32.14 -3.67
CA ALA A 42 10.74 -31.37 -2.48
C ALA A 42 12.18 -30.84 -2.55
N LEU A 43 13.13 -31.68 -2.98
CA LEU A 43 14.53 -31.28 -3.17
C LEU A 43 14.66 -30.25 -4.29
N ALA A 44 13.95 -30.43 -5.40
CA ALA A 44 13.94 -29.46 -6.50
C ALA A 44 13.36 -28.11 -6.07
N MET A 45 12.31 -28.09 -5.26
CA MET A 45 11.72 -26.87 -4.73
C MET A 45 12.67 -26.16 -3.75
N LEU A 46 13.32 -26.91 -2.86
CA LEU A 46 14.35 -26.38 -1.97
C LEU A 46 15.51 -25.74 -2.78
N LEU A 47 15.99 -26.48 -3.78
CA LEU A 47 17.09 -26.03 -4.65
C LEU A 47 16.68 -24.80 -5.47
N PHE A 48 15.43 -24.73 -5.93
CA PHE A 48 14.88 -23.55 -6.60
C PHE A 48 14.85 -22.32 -5.68
N ILE A 49 14.42 -22.47 -4.42
CA ILE A 49 14.41 -21.36 -3.44
C ILE A 49 15.85 -20.88 -3.18
N ILE A 50 16.80 -21.80 -3.01
CA ILE A 50 18.22 -21.46 -2.78
C ILE A 50 18.78 -20.71 -4.00
N LEU A 51 18.56 -21.23 -5.21
CA LEU A 51 19.01 -20.58 -6.44
C LEU A 51 18.37 -19.20 -6.65
N SER A 52 17.07 -19.07 -6.37
CA SER A 52 16.37 -17.80 -6.45
C SER A 52 16.94 -16.78 -5.47
N SER A 53 17.27 -17.20 -4.25
CA SER A 53 17.91 -16.35 -3.24
C SER A 53 19.31 -15.89 -3.66
N LEU A 54 20.12 -16.80 -4.21
CA LEU A 54 21.44 -16.47 -4.74
C LEU A 54 21.35 -15.52 -5.95
N ALA A 55 20.44 -15.77 -6.88
CA ALA A 55 20.22 -14.92 -8.04
C ALA A 55 19.77 -13.51 -7.63
N THR A 56 18.84 -13.40 -6.68
CA THR A 56 18.40 -12.11 -6.14
C THR A 56 19.56 -11.38 -5.46
N SER A 57 20.38 -12.08 -4.68
CA SER A 57 21.56 -11.52 -4.03
C SER A 57 22.61 -11.04 -5.05
N ALA A 58 22.79 -11.75 -6.16
CA ALA A 58 23.71 -11.36 -7.22
C ALA A 58 23.22 -10.11 -7.98
N VAL A 59 21.93 -10.00 -8.26
CA VAL A 59 21.33 -8.81 -8.88
C VAL A 59 21.44 -7.60 -7.95
N VAL A 60 21.17 -7.78 -6.65
CA VAL A 60 21.34 -6.71 -5.66
C VAL A 60 22.81 -6.27 -5.58
N LYS A 61 23.78 -7.20 -5.60
CA LYS A 61 25.21 -6.86 -5.61
C LYS A 61 25.71 -6.22 -6.90
N MET A 62 25.07 -6.46 -8.05
CA MET A 62 25.41 -5.77 -9.30
C MET A 62 24.77 -4.39 -9.41
N LEU A 63 23.68 -4.14 -8.69
CA LEU A 63 22.95 -2.87 -8.72
C LEU A 63 23.29 -1.95 -7.54
N ALA A 64 23.75 -2.51 -6.43
CA ALA A 64 24.28 -1.76 -5.29
C ALA A 64 25.78 -1.55 -5.47
N ASP A 65 26.21 -0.29 -5.66
CA ASP A 65 27.54 0.11 -5.21
C ASP A 65 27.68 -0.30 -3.74
N GLU A 66 28.87 -0.80 -3.39
CA GLU A 66 29.26 -1.40 -2.11
C GLU A 66 28.29 -1.11 -0.95
N PRO A 67 27.63 -2.11 -0.33
CA PRO A 67 26.67 -1.85 0.73
C PRO A 67 27.37 -0.99 1.79
N PRO A 68 26.85 0.24 2.05
CA PRO A 68 27.53 1.14 2.95
C PRO A 68 27.73 0.42 4.28
N PRO A 69 28.94 0.50 4.87
CA PRO A 69 29.17 -0.08 6.18
C PRO A 69 28.08 0.42 7.13
N PHE A 70 27.61 -0.45 8.02
CA PHE A 70 26.59 -0.09 9.01
C PHE A 70 27.02 1.20 9.71
N ASP A 71 26.31 2.28 9.41
CA ASP A 71 26.61 3.59 9.95
C ASP A 71 25.70 3.81 11.17
N PRO A 72 26.26 3.74 12.39
CA PRO A 72 25.48 3.95 13.61
C PRO A 72 24.90 5.36 13.68
N GLU A 73 25.51 6.35 13.01
CA GLU A 73 24.97 7.72 12.96
C GLU A 73 23.74 7.79 12.05
N ALA A 74 23.76 7.11 10.90
CA ALA A 74 22.59 7.01 10.03
C ALA A 74 21.42 6.30 10.73
N PHE A 75 21.70 5.25 11.50
CA PHE A 75 20.70 4.56 12.31
C PHE A 75 20.14 5.45 13.42
N ALA A 76 20.99 6.19 14.13
CA ALA A 76 20.56 7.16 15.14
C ALA A 76 19.71 8.29 14.54
N ALA A 77 20.06 8.78 13.35
CA ALA A 77 19.28 9.77 12.63
C ALA A 77 17.90 9.23 12.22
N LEU A 78 17.83 7.97 11.77
CA LEU A 78 16.57 7.27 11.48
C LEU A 78 15.70 7.12 12.73
N GLN A 79 16.29 6.76 13.86
CA GLN A 79 15.57 6.62 15.13
C GLN A 79 15.02 7.96 15.60
N HIS A 80 15.82 9.02 15.55
CA HIS A 80 15.36 10.38 15.87
C HIS A 80 14.23 10.83 14.95
N ARG A 81 14.29 10.50 13.66
CA ARG A 81 13.24 10.81 12.69
C ARG A 81 11.95 10.04 12.97
N ALA A 82 12.06 8.78 13.42
CA ALA A 82 10.92 7.98 13.84
C ALA A 82 10.24 8.56 15.09
N GLU A 83 11.03 8.98 16.09
CA GLU A 83 10.53 9.64 17.31
C GLU A 83 9.86 11.00 17.01
N GLN A 84 10.44 11.77 16.08
CA GLN A 84 9.82 13.00 15.58
C GLN A 84 8.49 12.74 14.88
N LEU A 85 8.45 11.76 13.97
CA LEU A 85 7.23 11.38 13.27
C LEU A 85 6.14 10.88 14.23
N GLU A 86 6.52 10.12 15.27
CA GLU A 86 5.58 9.66 16.29
C GLU A 86 5.00 10.83 17.10
N THR A 87 5.85 11.81 17.42
CA THR A 87 5.43 13.05 18.09
C THR A 87 4.46 13.84 17.21
N GLU A 88 4.80 14.05 15.93
CA GLU A 88 3.93 14.72 14.97
C GLU A 88 2.59 14.00 14.83
N LEU A 89 2.57 12.67 14.68
CA LEU A 89 1.33 11.90 14.60
C LEU A 89 0.46 12.04 15.84
N ASN A 90 1.07 12.07 17.03
CA ASN A 90 0.34 12.29 18.27
C ASN A 90 -0.28 13.70 18.33
N THR A 91 0.46 14.73 17.91
CA THR A 91 -0.07 16.11 17.84
C THR A 91 -1.23 16.22 16.85
N LEU A 92 -1.09 15.69 15.63
CA LEU A 92 -2.15 15.67 14.61
C LEU A 92 -3.40 14.93 15.11
N LYS A 93 -3.22 13.82 15.82
CA LYS A 93 -4.33 13.05 16.39
C LYS A 93 -5.05 13.80 17.50
N GLU A 94 -4.33 14.58 18.30
CA GLU A 94 -4.92 15.45 19.32
C GLU A 94 -5.69 16.61 18.70
N ASP A 95 -5.13 17.24 17.67
CA ASP A 95 -5.81 18.29 16.90
C ASP A 95 -7.07 17.79 16.20
N GLN A 96 -7.04 16.57 15.66
CA GLN A 96 -8.23 15.93 15.10
C GLN A 96 -9.30 15.73 16.18
N LYS A 97 -8.94 15.18 17.35
CA LYS A 97 -9.89 15.02 18.47
C LYS A 97 -10.47 16.36 18.93
N ARG A 98 -9.65 17.41 18.93
CA ARG A 98 -10.08 18.77 19.31
C ARG A 98 -11.10 19.31 18.31
N GLN A 99 -10.85 19.13 17.02
CA GLN A 99 -11.80 19.49 15.96
C GLN A 99 -13.10 18.69 16.07
N ASP A 100 -13.03 17.38 16.30
CA ASP A 100 -14.21 16.53 16.52
C ASP A 100 -15.01 16.96 17.74
N ALA A 101 -14.35 17.37 18.82
CA ALA A 101 -15.01 17.88 20.02
C ALA A 101 -15.72 19.21 19.73
N LEU A 102 -15.10 20.12 18.96
CA LEU A 102 -15.73 21.38 18.54
C LEU A 102 -16.92 21.15 17.62
N LEU A 103 -16.82 20.20 16.68
CA LEU A 103 -17.93 19.78 15.81
C LEU A 103 -19.09 19.20 16.61
N LYS A 104 -18.81 18.37 17.62
CA LYS A 104 -19.84 17.83 18.54
C LYS A 104 -20.48 18.91 19.41
N LEU A 105 -19.70 19.90 19.85
CA LEU A 105 -20.23 21.03 20.60
C LEU A 105 -21.14 21.90 19.72
N ALA A 106 -20.75 22.13 18.46
CA ALA A 106 -21.57 22.83 17.47
C ALA A 106 -22.80 22.03 17.00
N ALA A 107 -22.72 20.70 17.04
CA ALA A 107 -23.82 19.78 16.70
C ALA A 107 -24.76 19.49 17.88
N THR A 108 -24.45 19.99 19.08
CA THR A 108 -25.38 19.94 20.20
C THR A 108 -26.55 20.87 19.86
N PRO A 109 -27.77 20.34 19.66
CA PRO A 109 -28.93 21.17 19.44
C PRO A 109 -29.07 22.11 20.64
N PRO A 110 -29.36 23.42 20.45
CA PRO A 110 -29.67 24.29 21.57
C PRO A 110 -30.78 23.63 22.42
N PRO A 111 -30.74 23.76 23.76
CA PRO A 111 -31.82 23.25 24.61
C PRO A 111 -33.15 23.76 24.04
N PRO A 112 -34.21 22.91 24.04
CA PRO A 112 -35.50 23.35 23.53
C PRO A 112 -35.85 24.65 24.27
N PRO A 113 -36.16 25.74 23.53
CA PRO A 113 -36.53 26.98 24.19
C PRO A 113 -37.70 26.68 25.13
N PRO A 114 -37.72 27.24 26.36
CA PRO A 114 -38.98 27.28 27.11
C PRO A 114 -40.03 27.85 26.15
N ALA A 115 -41.19 27.22 26.08
CA ALA A 115 -42.28 27.56 25.17
C ALA A 115 -42.75 29.01 25.39
N ALA A 116 -42.00 29.96 24.82
CA ALA A 116 -42.25 31.39 24.73
C ALA A 116 -41.04 32.01 24.00
N ALA A 117 -41.19 32.24 22.70
CA ALA A 117 -40.48 33.22 21.88
C ALA A 117 -38.97 33.44 22.19
N ALA A 118 -38.09 32.71 21.49
CA ALA A 118 -36.74 33.18 21.21
C ALA A 118 -36.64 33.46 19.70
N PRO A 119 -36.24 34.67 19.27
CA PRO A 119 -36.13 34.99 17.85
C PRO A 119 -35.00 34.16 17.23
N ALA A 120 -35.21 33.70 16.00
CA ALA A 120 -34.15 33.18 15.15
C ALA A 120 -32.95 34.14 15.19
N ALA A 121 -31.73 33.62 15.18
CA ALA A 121 -30.53 34.42 14.98
C ALA A 121 -30.78 35.42 13.84
N PRO A 122 -30.33 36.69 13.96
CA PRO A 122 -30.62 37.67 12.93
C PRO A 122 -30.07 37.18 11.59
N PRO A 123 -30.82 37.30 10.48
CA PRO A 123 -30.45 36.76 9.16
C PRO A 123 -29.06 37.23 8.68
N SER A 124 -28.54 38.31 9.25
CA SER A 124 -27.22 38.88 8.97
C SER A 124 -26.04 37.98 9.37
N GLN A 125 -26.17 37.15 10.42
CA GLN A 125 -25.07 36.26 10.83
C GLN A 125 -24.85 35.12 9.83
N ASP A 126 -25.94 34.55 9.30
CA ASP A 126 -25.88 33.51 8.28
C ASP A 126 -25.33 34.05 6.95
N ILE A 127 -25.71 35.27 6.57
CA ILE A 127 -25.19 35.94 5.36
C ILE A 127 -23.69 36.22 5.49
N ALA A 128 -23.21 36.65 6.66
CA ALA A 128 -21.80 36.88 6.92
C ALA A 128 -20.96 35.59 6.82
N ALA A 129 -21.47 34.49 7.39
CA ALA A 129 -20.82 33.18 7.29
C ALA A 129 -20.73 32.67 5.84
N LEU A 130 -21.80 32.83 5.06
CA LEU A 130 -21.81 32.48 3.62
C LEU A 130 -20.81 33.32 2.82
N LYS A 131 -20.72 34.63 3.09
CA LYS A 131 -19.73 35.52 2.45
C LYS A 131 -18.29 35.11 2.79
N LEU A 132 -18.02 34.77 4.06
CA LEU A 132 -16.71 34.27 4.49
C LEU A 132 -16.35 32.97 3.76
N MET A 133 -17.28 32.02 3.70
CA MET A 133 -17.10 30.75 2.98
C MET A 133 -16.74 31.00 1.50
N GLY A 134 -17.47 31.89 0.81
CA GLY A 134 -17.18 32.25 -0.58
C GLY A 134 -15.77 32.79 -0.78
N ARG A 135 -15.32 33.68 0.12
CA ARG A 135 -13.97 34.23 0.08
C ARG A 135 -12.90 33.16 0.31
N THR A 136 -13.14 32.25 1.25
CA THR A 136 -12.24 31.12 1.53
C THR A 136 -12.14 30.16 0.34
N LEU A 137 -13.26 29.80 -0.29
CA LEU A 137 -13.26 28.93 -1.47
C LEU A 137 -12.55 29.60 -2.66
N LEU A 138 -12.76 30.90 -2.87
CA LEU A 138 -12.08 31.65 -3.92
C LEU A 138 -10.56 31.72 -3.69
N GLY A 139 -10.14 31.93 -2.43
CA GLY A 139 -8.73 31.89 -2.06
C GLY A 139 -8.09 30.52 -2.25
N GLN A 140 -8.79 29.44 -1.91
CA GLN A 140 -8.32 28.07 -2.18
C GLN A 140 -8.11 27.83 -3.68
N GLU A 141 -9.04 28.29 -4.50
CA GLU A 141 -8.97 28.09 -5.94
C GLU A 141 -7.82 28.89 -6.58
N GLN A 142 -7.54 30.08 -6.08
CA GLN A 142 -6.38 30.86 -6.50
C GLN A 142 -5.06 30.16 -6.14
N SER A 143 -4.93 29.66 -4.90
CA SER A 143 -3.75 28.89 -4.47
C SER A 143 -3.56 27.62 -5.29
N TYR A 144 -4.65 26.93 -5.66
CA TYR A 144 -4.61 25.77 -6.53
C TYR A 144 -4.11 26.11 -7.95
N GLN A 145 -4.56 27.21 -8.54
CA GLN A 145 -4.05 27.66 -9.83
C GLN A 145 -2.56 28.01 -9.76
N GLN A 146 -2.12 28.65 -8.68
CA GLN A 146 -0.72 28.99 -8.50
C GLN A 146 0.17 27.74 -8.36
N SER A 147 -0.29 26.71 -7.65
CA SER A 147 0.44 25.46 -7.53
C SER A 147 0.54 24.73 -8.87
N LEU A 148 -0.53 24.69 -9.65
CA LEU A 148 -0.52 24.12 -11.01
C LEU A 148 0.43 24.90 -11.95
N ALA A 149 0.48 26.22 -11.84
CA ALA A 149 1.40 27.04 -12.63
C ALA A 149 2.87 26.78 -12.27
N ALA A 150 3.17 26.70 -10.96
CA ALA A 150 4.52 26.35 -10.49
C ALA A 150 4.93 24.95 -10.97
N LEU A 151 4.01 24.00 -10.90
CA LEU A 151 4.23 22.64 -11.36
C LEU A 151 4.45 22.58 -12.88
N LYS A 152 3.66 23.30 -13.68
CA LYS A 152 3.84 23.42 -15.14
C LYS A 152 5.23 23.94 -15.49
N ASN A 153 5.69 24.97 -14.78
CA ASN A 153 7.02 25.54 -14.99
C ASN A 153 8.12 24.54 -14.61
N GLY A 154 8.00 23.89 -13.44
CA GLY A 154 8.98 22.88 -13.01
C GLY A 154 9.08 21.69 -13.96
N MET A 155 7.95 21.20 -14.49
CA MET A 155 7.97 20.10 -15.46
C MET A 155 8.56 20.52 -16.81
N ARG A 156 8.36 21.77 -17.22
CA ARG A 156 9.00 22.32 -18.42
C ARG A 156 10.52 22.37 -18.25
N ASP A 157 11.00 22.83 -17.10
CA ASP A 157 12.43 22.90 -16.82
C ASP A 157 13.05 21.48 -16.75
N LEU A 158 12.33 20.50 -16.20
CA LEU A 158 12.73 19.08 -16.23
C LEU A 158 12.77 18.53 -17.66
N ALA A 159 11.81 18.88 -18.49
CA ALA A 159 11.79 18.46 -19.88
C ALA A 159 13.00 19.02 -20.64
N ASP A 160 13.39 20.27 -20.40
CA ASP A 160 14.58 20.87 -21.02
C ASP A 160 15.89 20.13 -20.62
N MET A 161 15.91 19.44 -19.47
CA MET A 161 17.07 18.66 -18.99
C MET A 161 17.12 17.20 -19.48
N VAL A 162 16.00 16.66 -19.99
CA VAL A 162 15.90 15.23 -20.37
C VAL A 162 15.72 15.08 -21.89
N PRO A 163 16.63 14.41 -22.62
CA PRO A 163 16.47 14.17 -24.05
C PRO A 163 15.20 13.36 -24.37
N GLY A 164 14.45 13.78 -25.39
CA GLY A 164 13.21 13.10 -25.82
C GLY A 164 11.98 13.39 -24.96
N SER A 165 12.06 14.35 -24.04
CA SER A 165 11.00 14.68 -23.08
C SER A 165 9.77 15.43 -23.63
N ARG A 166 9.84 15.90 -24.88
CA ARG A 166 8.84 16.81 -25.44
C ARG A 166 7.45 16.19 -25.56
N SER A 167 7.36 14.91 -25.92
CA SER A 167 6.07 14.25 -26.11
C SER A 167 5.29 14.07 -24.81
N TRP A 168 5.96 13.69 -23.71
CA TRP A 168 5.27 13.57 -22.42
C TRP A 168 4.94 14.93 -21.81
N LEU A 169 5.75 15.97 -22.11
CA LEU A 169 5.46 17.34 -21.67
C LEU A 169 4.17 17.87 -22.30
N ASP A 170 3.90 17.54 -23.56
CA ASP A 170 2.67 17.95 -24.26
C ASP A 170 1.42 17.30 -23.65
N ASP A 171 1.45 15.97 -23.46
CA ASP A 171 0.37 15.23 -22.80
C ASP A 171 0.10 15.77 -21.39
N TYR A 172 1.18 16.05 -20.65
CA TYR A 172 1.11 16.60 -19.31
C TYR A 172 0.52 18.02 -19.28
N ASN A 173 0.97 18.89 -20.18
CA ASN A 173 0.46 20.26 -20.31
C ASN A 173 -1.05 20.26 -20.60
N GLN A 174 -1.51 19.33 -21.45
CA GLN A 174 -2.93 19.18 -21.75
C GLN A 174 -3.74 18.87 -20.48
N GLU A 175 -3.27 17.98 -19.61
CA GLU A 175 -3.96 17.64 -18.36
C GLU A 175 -3.95 18.80 -17.35
N ILE A 176 -2.83 19.51 -17.22
CA ILE A 176 -2.75 20.70 -16.37
C ILE A 176 -3.70 21.79 -16.87
N ASP A 177 -3.76 22.03 -18.18
CA ASP A 177 -4.65 23.03 -18.75
C ASP A 177 -6.13 22.66 -18.55
N LYS A 178 -6.49 21.37 -18.61
CA LYS A 178 -7.83 20.90 -18.22
C LYS A 178 -8.13 21.22 -16.75
N ALA A 179 -7.19 20.94 -15.85
CA ALA A 179 -7.35 21.20 -14.41
C ALA A 179 -7.49 22.71 -14.10
N VAL A 180 -6.68 23.56 -14.75
CA VAL A 180 -6.78 25.02 -14.65
C VAL A 180 -8.13 25.51 -15.18
N ASN A 181 -8.58 25.01 -16.34
CA ASN A 181 -9.88 25.38 -16.89
C ASN A 181 -11.04 25.00 -15.96
N ALA A 182 -11.01 23.80 -15.39
CA ALA A 182 -12.00 23.38 -14.41
C ALA A 182 -11.97 24.27 -13.15
N SER A 183 -10.78 24.67 -12.72
CA SER A 183 -10.60 25.61 -11.61
C SER A 183 -11.23 26.98 -11.89
N GLN A 184 -10.98 27.53 -13.08
CA GLN A 184 -11.60 28.80 -13.50
C GLN A 184 -13.13 28.71 -13.58
N GLN A 185 -13.69 27.57 -13.97
CA GLN A 185 -15.14 27.36 -13.96
C GLN A 185 -15.71 27.39 -12.55
N ARG A 186 -15.02 26.80 -11.57
CA ARG A 186 -15.44 26.86 -10.16
C ARG A 186 -15.33 28.26 -9.58
N VAL A 187 -14.28 29.04 -9.92
CA VAL A 187 -14.21 30.46 -9.55
C VAL A 187 -15.47 31.20 -10.02
N LYS A 188 -15.84 31.02 -11.30
CA LYS A 188 -17.04 31.66 -11.86
C LYS A 188 -18.32 31.23 -11.14
N ALA A 189 -18.45 29.94 -10.83
CA ALA A 189 -19.59 29.42 -10.09
C ALA A 189 -19.70 30.02 -8.67
N ILE A 190 -18.57 30.13 -7.95
CA ILE A 190 -18.51 30.72 -6.60
C ILE A 190 -18.85 32.22 -6.68
N GLN A 191 -18.35 32.94 -7.67
CA GLN A 191 -18.66 34.37 -7.86
C GLN A 191 -20.15 34.59 -8.19
N GLN A 192 -20.72 33.76 -9.08
CA GLN A 192 -22.14 33.79 -9.39
C GLN A 192 -23.00 33.47 -8.17
N TRP A 193 -22.60 32.48 -7.38
CA TRP A 193 -23.27 32.17 -6.11
C TRP A 193 -23.18 33.36 -5.13
N GLY A 194 -22.00 33.95 -4.97
CA GLY A 194 -21.80 35.13 -4.13
C GLY A 194 -22.65 36.33 -4.55
N SER A 195 -22.87 36.53 -5.86
CA SER A 195 -23.73 37.61 -6.38
C SER A 195 -25.22 37.43 -6.09
N LYS A 196 -25.66 36.19 -5.81
CA LYS A 196 -27.05 35.87 -5.44
C LYS A 196 -27.32 36.04 -3.95
N LEU A 197 -26.27 36.22 -3.14
CA LEU A 197 -26.44 36.47 -1.70
C LEU A 197 -27.04 37.86 -1.49
N PRO A 198 -27.90 38.05 -0.47
CA PRO A 198 -28.44 39.36 -0.13
C PRO A 198 -27.33 40.38 0.08
N GLN A 199 -27.45 41.50 -0.63
CA GLN A 199 -26.72 42.73 -0.32
C GLN A 199 -27.43 43.32 0.90
N GLU A 200 -26.70 43.49 2.00
CA GLU A 200 -27.21 44.17 3.20
C GLU A 200 -27.42 45.66 2.89
#